data_AF-A0A162SI77-F1
#
_entry.id   AF-A0A162SI77-F1
#
_cell.length_a   1.000
_cell.length_b   1.000
_cell.length_c   1.000
_cell.angle_alpha   90.00
_cell.angle_beta   90.00
_cell.angle_gamma   90.00
#
_symmetry.space_group_name_H-M   'P 1'
#
loop_
_entity.id
_entity.type
_entity.pdbx_description
1 polymer ?
#
loop_
_entity_poly.entity_id
_entity_poly.type
_entity_poly.pdbx_seq_one_letter_code
_entity_poly.pdbx_strand_id
1 'polypeptide(L)' 'MIHLNYFTFPNENMELDFIMDEKRTCYDSFYPFKILSKHGLERIDFEPATILYGGNGSKSTALNVIAEKK' A
#
# COMPACT_ATOMS: atom_id res chain seq x y z
N MET A 1 -21.56 -11.85 -8.52
CA MET A 1 -21.05 -10.69 -7.77
C MET A 1 -19.54 -10.79 -7.76
N ILE A 2 -18.81 -9.76 -8.21
CA ILE A 2 -17.34 -9.82 -8.26
C ILE A 2 -16.84 -9.33 -6.90
N HIS A 3 -16.14 -10.21 -6.17
CA HIS A 3 -15.50 -9.88 -4.90
C HIS A 3 -13.99 -9.86 -5.08
N LEU A 4 -13.33 -8.95 -4.38
CA LEU A 4 -11.88 -8.95 -4.29
C LEU A 4 -11.49 -10.11 -3.36
N ASN A 5 -10.84 -11.15 -3.89
CA ASN A 5 -10.44 -12.32 -3.10
C ASN A 5 -9.12 -12.08 -2.36
N TYR A 6 -8.19 -11.38 -3.01
CA TYR A 6 -6.91 -11.02 -2.41
C TYR A 6 -6.36 -9.77 -3.09
N PHE A 7 -5.45 -9.09 -2.40
CA PHE A 7 -4.67 -7.98 -2.94
C PHE A 7 -3.22 -8.13 -2.51
N THR A 8 -2.29 -7.91 -3.44
CA THR A 8 -0.85 -7.91 -3.18
C THR A 8 -0.30 -6.50 -3.23
N PHE A 9 0.40 -6.10 -2.19
CA PHE A 9 1.04 -4.79 -2.10
C PHE A 9 2.44 -4.84 -2.72
N PRO A 10 2.95 -3.70 -3.23
CA PRO A 10 4.36 -3.58 -3.57
C PRO A 10 5.25 -3.90 -2.37
N ASN A 11 6.29 -4.68 -2.59
CA ASN A 11 7.30 -4.91 -1.56
C ASN A 11 8.31 -3.74 -1.54
N GLU A 12 9.22 -3.78 -0.58
CA GLU A 12 10.19 -2.71 -0.38
C GLU A 12 11.05 -2.41 -1.62
N ASN A 13 11.49 -3.44 -2.34
CA ASN A 13 12.34 -3.27 -3.52
C ASN A 13 11.57 -2.59 -4.66
N MET A 14 10.32 -3.01 -4.92
CA MET A 14 9.47 -2.38 -5.93
C MET A 14 9.22 -0.90 -5.62
N GLU A 15 9.02 -0.57 -4.35
CA GLU A 15 8.87 0.83 -3.92
C GLU A 15 10.17 1.63 -4.11
N LEU A 16 11.33 1.02 -3.78
CA LEU A 16 12.64 1.67 -3.96
C LEU A 16 12.92 1.99 -5.43
N ASP A 17 12.65 1.04 -6.33
CA ASP A 17 12.87 1.24 -7.76
C ASP A 17 12.08 2.46 -8.26
N PHE A 18 10.80 2.58 -7.87
CA PHE A 18 9.98 3.74 -8.22
C PHE A 18 10.52 5.05 -7.64
N ILE A 19 10.91 5.06 -6.36
CA ILE A 19 11.42 6.26 -5.69
C ILE A 19 12.73 6.73 -6.33
N MET A 20 13.61 5.81 -6.73
CA MET A 20 14.89 6.13 -7.37
C MET A 20 14.71 6.76 -8.76
N ASP A 21 13.61 6.41 -9.46
CA ASP A 21 13.27 6.97 -10.76
C ASP A 21 12.59 8.35 -10.67
N GLU A 22 12.08 8.72 -9.48
CA GLU A 22 11.42 10.01 -9.24
C GLU A 22 12.46 11.14 -9.05
N LYS A 23 12.31 12.22 -9.82
CA LYS A 23 13.28 13.32 -9.90
C LYS A 23 12.85 14.59 -9.16
N ARG A 24 11.65 14.60 -8.58
CA ARG A 24 11.14 15.75 -7.82
C ARG A 24 11.93 15.94 -6.53
N THR A 25 12.40 17.16 -6.30
CA THR A 25 13.18 17.53 -5.10
C THR A 25 12.36 18.34 -4.08
N CYS A 26 11.09 18.59 -4.34
CA CYS A 26 10.22 19.44 -3.52
C CYS A 26 9.45 18.70 -2.42
N TYR A 27 9.55 17.36 -2.39
CA TYR A 27 8.90 16.52 -1.39
C TYR A 27 9.95 15.83 -0.52
N ASP A 28 9.71 15.79 0.79
CA ASP A 28 10.49 15.05 1.77
C ASP A 28 9.88 13.68 2.11
N SER A 29 8.69 13.41 1.56
CA SER A 29 7.91 12.20 1.80
C SER A 29 7.21 11.74 0.52
N PHE A 30 7.08 10.43 0.39
CA PHE A 30 6.48 9.77 -0.77
C PHE A 30 5.28 8.96 -0.29
N TYR A 31 4.11 9.57 -0.15
CA TYR A 31 2.89 8.81 0.09
C TYR A 31 2.48 8.06 -1.20
N PRO A 32 2.08 6.78 -1.14
CA PRO A 32 1.90 5.90 0.02
C PRO A 32 3.11 5.00 0.37
N PHE A 33 4.27 5.22 -0.24
CA PHE A 33 5.47 4.39 -0.13
C PHE A 33 6.07 4.36 1.28
N LYS A 34 6.81 3.28 1.60
CA LYS A 34 7.50 3.03 2.88
C LYS A 34 6.61 2.96 4.11
N ILE A 35 5.28 2.98 3.94
CA ILE A 35 4.32 2.82 5.03
C ILE A 35 4.01 1.33 5.24
N LEU A 36 3.52 0.63 4.21
CA LEU A 36 3.09 -0.77 4.32
C LEU A 36 4.26 -1.74 4.20
N SER A 37 5.18 -1.49 3.26
CA SER A 37 6.39 -2.29 3.03
C SER A 37 7.29 -2.35 4.26
N LYS A 38 7.40 -1.25 5.02
CA LYS A 38 8.13 -1.18 6.31
C LYS A 38 7.60 -2.18 7.34
N HIS A 39 6.32 -2.55 7.25
CA HIS A 39 5.70 -3.53 8.13
C HIS A 39 5.64 -4.93 7.51
N GLY A 40 6.22 -5.13 6.32
CA GLY A 40 6.20 -6.41 5.61
C GLY A 40 4.80 -6.85 5.17
N LEU A 41 3.85 -5.91 5.01
CA LEU A 41 2.51 -6.25 4.54
C LEU A 41 2.53 -6.42 3.02
N GLU A 42 2.61 -7.67 2.58
CA GLU A 42 2.71 -8.02 1.15
C GLU A 42 1.38 -8.47 0.56
N ARG A 43 0.47 -8.99 1.38
CA ARG A 43 -0.80 -9.56 0.91
C ARG A 43 -1.90 -9.46 1.96
N ILE A 44 -3.12 -9.21 1.50
CA ILE A 44 -4.35 -9.45 2.26
C ILE A 44 -5.22 -10.41 1.45
N ASP A 45 -5.67 -11.47 2.10
CA ASP A 45 -6.75 -12.33 1.64
C ASP A 45 -8.05 -11.86 2.28
N PHE A 46 -9.09 -11.69 1.47
CA PHE A 46 -10.36 -11.11 1.89
C PHE A 46 -11.41 -12.19 2.16
N GLU A 47 -12.22 -11.91 3.16
CA GLU A 47 -13.43 -12.64 3.52
C GLU A 47 -14.65 -11.77 3.20
N PRO A 48 -15.89 -12.30 3.26
CA PRO A 48 -17.10 -11.50 3.03
C PRO A 48 -17.16 -10.19 3.86
N ALA A 49 -16.52 -10.18 5.04
CA ALA A 49 -16.19 -8.98 5.78
C ALA A 49 -14.76 -9.09 6.35
N THR A 50 -13.89 -8.14 6.01
CA THR A 50 -12.52 -8.05 6.53
C THR A 50 -12.33 -6.73 7.27
N ILE A 51 -11.83 -6.78 8.51
CA ILE A 51 -11.62 -5.60 9.37
C ILE A 51 -10.13 -5.27 9.41
N LEU A 52 -9.77 -4.04 9.03
CA LEU A 52 -8.42 -3.50 9.20
C LEU A 52 -8.33 -2.73 10.52
N TYR A 53 -7.50 -3.18 11.44
CA TYR A 53 -7.29 -2.54 12.76
C TYR A 53 -5.80 -2.32 13.03
N GLY A 54 -5.44 -1.19 13.64
CA GLY A 54 -4.04 -0.78 13.83
C GLY A 54 -3.86 0.72 14.02
N GLY A 55 -2.61 1.20 13.99
CA GLY A 55 -2.26 2.61 14.17
C GLY A 55 -2.76 3.54 13.06
N ASN A 56 -2.70 4.86 13.30
CA ASN A 56 -3.01 5.85 12.26
C ASN A 56 -2.00 5.76 11.11
N GLY A 57 -2.47 5.98 9.88
CA GLY A 57 -1.65 5.86 8.68
C GLY A 57 -1.70 4.48 8.02
N SER A 58 -1.51 3.37 8.75
CA SER A 58 -1.40 2.04 8.12
C SER A 58 -2.71 1.60 7.44
N LYS A 59 -3.86 1.75 8.11
CA LYS A 59 -5.16 1.27 7.61
C LYS A 59 -5.66 2.06 6.40
N SER A 60 -5.66 3.38 6.52
CA SER A 60 -6.09 4.28 5.44
C SER A 60 -5.16 4.16 4.24
N THR A 61 -3.86 3.94 4.46
CA THR A 61 -2.91 3.70 3.36
C THR A 61 -3.18 2.39 2.65
N ALA A 62 -3.43 1.30 3.36
CA ALA A 62 -3.83 0.03 2.73
C ALA A 62 -5.07 0.22 1.85
N LEU A 63 -6.10 0.90 2.36
CA LEU A 63 -7.33 1.17 1.59
C LEU A 63 -7.08 2.06 0.37
N ASN A 64 -6.28 3.12 0.51
CA ASN A 64 -5.97 4.02 -0.60
C ASN A 64 -5.19 3.30 -1.71
N VAL A 65 -4.21 2.45 -1.36
CA VAL A 65 -3.46 1.63 -2.32
C VAL A 65 -4.38 0.62 -3.02
N ILE A 66 -5.28 -0.03 -2.29
CA ILE A 66 -6.26 -0.96 -2.87
C ILE A 66 -7.22 -0.24 -3.84
N ALA A 67 -7.61 0.99 -3.51
CA ALA A 67 -8.58 1.78 -4.26
C ALA A 67 -7.98 2.59 -5.42
N GLU A 68 -6.65 2.59 -5.56
CA GLU A 68 -5.95 3.36 -6.60
C GLU A 68 -6.46 2.96 -7.98
N LYS A 69 -7.04 3.93 -8.70
CA LYS A 69 -7.57 3.71 -10.05
C LYS A 69 -6.45 3.85 -11.07
N LYS A 70 -6.30 2.84 -11.93
CA LYS A 70 -5.51 2.96 -13.16
C LYS A 70 -6.30 3.64 -14.27
#